data_AF-A0A843KPJ1-F1
#
_entry.id   AF-A0A843KPJ1-F1
#
_cell.length_a   1.000
_cell.length_b   1.000
_cell.length_c   1.000
_cell.angle_alpha   90.00
_cell.angle_beta   90.00
_cell.angle_gamma   90.00
#
_symmetry.space_group_name_H-M   'P 1'
#
loop_
_entity.id
_entity.type
_entity.pdbx_description
1 polymer ?
#
loop_
_entity_poly.entity_id
_entity_poly.type
_entity_poly.pdbx_seq_one_letter_code
_entity_poly.pdbx_strand_id
1 'polypeptide(L)'
;MSPPPATRSPRNLPLIEAGSRESALCTIANVAAALETLREVRKHVRGDHKRRLDDVAVILRVIAFDTQATYAITDDEAREFIRKCR
;
A
#
# COMPACT_ATOMS: atom_id res chain seq x y z
N MET A 1 13.45 25.33 -27.29
CA MET A 1 14.02 24.14 -26.64
C MET A 1 13.19 23.87 -25.39
N SER A 2 12.42 22.79 -25.36
CA SER A 2 11.65 22.41 -24.15
C SER A 2 12.59 21.73 -23.15
N PRO A 3 12.50 22.05 -21.85
CA PRO A 3 13.31 21.35 -20.86
C PRO A 3 12.90 19.88 -20.79
N PRO A 4 13.86 18.96 -20.59
CA PRO A 4 13.55 17.55 -20.40
C PRO A 4 12.69 17.37 -19.14
N PRO A 5 11.77 16.38 -19.12
CA PRO A 5 10.96 16.11 -17.96
C PRO A 5 11.87 15.80 -16.77
N ALA A 6 11.63 16.45 -15.64
CA ALA A 6 12.33 16.17 -14.40
C ALA A 6 12.17 14.68 -14.08
N THR A 7 13.22 13.89 -14.31
CA THR A 7 13.29 12.51 -13.86
C THR A 7 13.21 12.55 -12.34
N ARG A 8 12.04 12.24 -11.82
CA ARG A 8 11.79 12.10 -10.38
C ARG A 8 12.82 11.08 -9.90
N SER A 9 13.79 11.55 -9.11
CA SER A 9 14.84 10.70 -8.54
C SER A 9 14.17 9.45 -7.98
N PRO A 10 14.62 8.22 -8.34
CA PRO A 10 14.09 7.04 -7.69
C PRO A 10 14.38 7.27 -6.21
N ARG A 11 13.31 7.38 -5.40
CA ARG A 11 13.50 7.23 -3.96
C ARG A 11 14.31 5.95 -3.83
N ASN A 12 15.46 6.03 -3.17
CA ASN A 12 16.22 4.87 -2.73
C ASN A 12 15.31 4.08 -1.79
N LEU A 13 14.35 3.39 -2.38
CA LEU A 13 13.65 2.31 -1.74
C LEU A 13 14.72 1.24 -1.59
N PRO A 14 14.94 0.72 -0.37
CA PRO A 14 15.90 -0.36 -0.19
C PRO A 14 15.61 -1.43 -1.24
N LEU A 15 16.67 -2.04 -1.79
CA LEU A 15 16.53 -3.18 -2.69
C LEU A 15 15.96 -4.32 -1.86
N ILE A 16 14.64 -4.41 -1.79
CA ILE A 16 13.99 -5.44 -1.01
C ILE A 16 13.86 -6.67 -1.89
N GLU A 17 14.54 -7.75 -1.51
CA GLU A 17 14.39 -9.03 -2.19
C GLU A 17 12.91 -9.44 -2.15
N ALA A 18 12.34 -9.67 -3.33
CA ALA A 18 10.99 -10.21 -3.45
C ALA A 18 10.97 -11.58 -2.76
N GLY A 19 10.08 -11.75 -1.78
CA GLY A 19 10.09 -12.95 -0.95
C GLY A 19 10.66 -12.74 0.46
N SER A 20 11.15 -11.53 0.80
CA SER A 20 11.66 -11.25 2.14
C SER A 20 10.56 -10.73 3.08
N ARG A 21 10.75 -10.95 4.37
CA ARG A 21 9.87 -10.41 5.42
C ARG A 21 9.81 -8.88 5.41
N GLU A 22 10.89 -8.21 5.03
CA GLU A 22 10.91 -6.75 4.90
C GLU A 22 10.03 -6.29 3.72
N SER A 23 10.04 -7.01 2.59
CA SER A 23 9.18 -6.67 1.43
C SER A 23 7.72 -6.86 1.77
N ALA A 24 7.41 -7.86 2.60
CA ALA A 24 6.08 -8.12 3.11
C ALA A 24 5.59 -6.97 4.01
N LEU A 25 6.42 -6.48 4.93
CA LEU A 25 6.10 -5.31 5.77
C LEU A 25 5.88 -4.05 4.93
N CYS A 26 6.73 -3.78 3.94
CA CYS A 26 6.53 -2.68 3.00
C CYS A 26 5.25 -2.82 2.18
N THR A 27 4.91 -4.03 1.74
CA THR A 27 3.65 -4.31 1.02
C THR A 27 2.44 -3.97 1.89
N ILE A 28 2.44 -4.43 3.15
CA ILE A 28 1.37 -4.12 4.12
C ILE A 28 1.26 -2.61 4.36
N ALA A 29 2.38 -1.91 4.52
CA ALA A 29 2.38 -0.46 4.70
C ALA A 29 1.84 0.31 3.47
N ASN A 30 2.22 -0.11 2.27
CA ASN A 30 1.72 0.46 1.03
C ASN A 30 0.21 0.22 0.87
N VAL A 31 -0.27 -0.98 1.20
CA VAL A 31 -1.70 -1.29 1.24
C VAL A 31 -2.44 -0.37 2.22
N ALA A 32 -1.91 -0.16 3.43
CA ALA A 32 -2.52 0.72 4.41
C ALA A 32 -2.66 2.15 3.87
N ALA A 33 -1.60 2.72 3.28
CA ALA A 33 -1.63 4.04 2.67
C ALA A 33 -2.60 4.13 1.48
N ALA A 34 -2.65 3.09 0.64
CA ALA A 34 -3.59 3.01 -0.46
C ALA A 34 -5.05 2.98 0.03
N LEU A 35 -5.35 2.22 1.09
CA LEU A 35 -6.69 2.18 1.69
C LEU A 35 -7.11 3.54 2.27
N GLU A 36 -6.19 4.30 2.85
CA GLU A 36 -6.48 5.68 3.30
C GLU A 36 -6.78 6.61 2.13
N THR A 37 -5.98 6.53 1.06
CA THR A 37 -6.21 7.28 -0.18
C THR A 37 -7.56 6.94 -0.79
N LEU A 38 -7.90 5.65 -0.87
CA LEU A 38 -9.18 5.19 -1.39
C LEU A 38 -10.35 5.68 -0.53
N ARG A 39 -10.23 5.66 0.80
CA ARG A 39 -11.24 6.20 1.71
C ARG A 39 -11.49 7.68 1.44
N GLU A 40 -10.45 8.45 1.15
CA GLU A 40 -10.58 9.87 0.82
C GLU A 40 -11.28 10.08 -0.53
N VAL A 41 -10.83 9.38 -1.58
CA VAL A 41 -11.46 9.45 -2.91
C VAL A 41 -12.92 8.99 -2.86
N ARG A 42 -13.22 7.96 -2.06
CA ARG A 42 -14.58 7.40 -1.91
C ARG A 42 -15.61 8.42 -1.43
N LYS A 43 -15.20 9.44 -0.66
CA LYS A 43 -16.10 10.53 -0.22
C LYS A 43 -16.67 11.34 -1.39
N HIS A 44 -15.97 11.34 -2.52
CA HIS A 44 -16.24 12.21 -3.67
C HIS A 44 -16.89 11.49 -4.85
N VAL A 45 -17.07 10.17 -4.79
CA VAL A 45 -17.65 9.37 -5.89
C VAL A 45 -18.99 8.73 -5.52
N ARG A 46 -19.82 8.42 -6.53
CA ARG A 46 -21.14 7.79 -6.38
C ARG A 46 -21.35 6.66 -7.40
N GLY A 47 -22.43 5.92 -7.23
CA GLY A 47 -22.85 4.85 -8.16
C GLY A 47 -21.78 3.78 -8.33
N ASP A 48 -21.58 3.33 -9.56
CA ASP A 48 -20.68 2.21 -9.89
C ASP A 48 -19.22 2.50 -9.55
N HIS A 49 -18.76 3.75 -9.67
CA HIS A 49 -17.41 4.13 -9.28
C HIS A 49 -17.17 3.87 -7.79
N LYS A 50 -18.15 4.19 -6.94
CA LYS A 50 -18.06 3.95 -5.50
C LYS A 50 -17.99 2.45 -5.18
N ARG A 51 -18.82 1.64 -5.86
CA ARG A 51 -18.80 0.16 -5.72
C ARG A 51 -17.44 -0.42 -6.12
N ARG A 52 -16.89 0.02 -7.25
CA ARG A 52 -15.56 -0.40 -7.71
C ARG A 52 -14.44 -0.03 -6.74
N LEU A 53 -14.49 1.15 -6.10
CA LEU A 53 -13.51 1.49 -5.06
C LEU A 53 -13.64 0.57 -3.83
N ASP A 54 -14.86 0.18 -3.47
CA ASP A 54 -15.11 -0.77 -2.39
C ASP A 54 -14.55 -2.16 -2.74
N ASP A 55 -14.72 -2.63 -3.98
CA ASP A 55 -14.16 -3.89 -4.47
C ASP A 55 -12.62 -3.88 -4.41
N VAL A 56 -11.99 -2.79 -4.89
CA VAL A 56 -10.52 -2.63 -4.82
C VAL A 56 -10.05 -2.62 -3.36
N ALA A 57 -10.78 -1.95 -2.46
CA ALA A 57 -10.43 -1.95 -1.04
C ALA A 57 -10.54 -3.34 -0.41
N VAL A 58 -11.45 -4.21 -0.87
CA VAL A 58 -11.51 -5.61 -0.44
C VAL A 58 -10.27 -6.37 -0.90
N ILE A 59 -9.92 -6.26 -2.19
CA ILE A 59 -8.73 -6.93 -2.77
C ILE A 59 -7.46 -6.53 -2.01
N LEU A 60 -7.28 -5.23 -1.74
CA LEU A 60 -6.13 -4.74 -0.98
C LEU A 60 -6.06 -5.34 0.44
N ARG A 61 -7.20 -5.47 1.13
CA ARG A 61 -7.22 -6.11 2.46
C ARG A 61 -6.85 -7.58 2.39
N VAL A 62 -7.34 -8.31 1.38
CA VAL A 62 -6.97 -9.72 1.16
C VAL A 62 -5.45 -9.83 0.96
N ILE A 63 -4.86 -8.97 0.12
CA ILE A 63 -3.40 -8.95 -0.09
C ILE A 63 -2.66 -8.73 1.23
N ALA A 64 -3.09 -7.80 2.08
CA ALA A 64 -2.46 -7.57 3.38
C ALA A 64 -2.57 -8.79 4.29
N PHE A 65 -3.75 -9.41 4.39
CA PHE A 65 -3.96 -10.59 5.23
C PHE A 65 -3.17 -11.81 4.75
N ASP A 66 -3.17 -12.08 3.44
CA ASP A 66 -2.38 -13.17 2.85
C ASP A 66 -0.89 -12.94 3.07
N THR A 67 -0.43 -11.69 2.95
CA THR A 67 0.96 -11.32 3.24
C THR A 67 1.28 -11.53 4.72
N GLN A 68 0.41 -11.12 5.63
CA GLN A 68 0.60 -11.35 7.06
C GLN A 68 0.70 -12.84 7.39
N ALA A 69 -0.21 -13.65 6.86
CA ALA A 69 -0.22 -15.10 7.06
C ALA A 69 1.03 -15.77 6.48
N THR A 70 1.42 -15.41 5.26
CA THR A 70 2.57 -16.00 4.55
C THR A 70 3.89 -15.77 5.30
N TYR A 71 4.04 -14.60 5.91
CA TYR A 71 5.29 -14.19 6.58
C TYR A 71 5.23 -14.23 8.11
N ALA A 72 4.16 -14.79 8.68
CA ALA A 72 3.89 -14.80 10.11
C ALA A 72 4.06 -13.41 10.76
N ILE A 73 3.53 -12.37 10.09
CA ILE A 73 3.54 -10.99 10.58
C ILE A 73 2.25 -10.76 11.37
N THR A 74 2.40 -10.40 12.63
CA THR A 74 1.27 -10.07 13.51
C THR A 74 0.69 -8.69 13.21
N ASP A 75 -0.53 -8.44 13.66
CA ASP A 75 -1.17 -7.12 13.56
C ASP A 75 -0.36 -6.02 14.27
N ASP A 76 0.24 -6.33 15.41
CA ASP A 76 1.01 -5.37 16.18
C ASP A 76 2.31 -4.99 15.47
N GLU A 77 3.00 -5.97 14.87
CA GLU A 77 4.19 -5.72 14.05
C GLU A 77 3.87 -4.88 12.81
N ALA A 78 2.77 -5.20 12.12
CA ALA A 78 2.30 -4.42 10.98
C ALA A 78 1.99 -2.97 11.40
N ARG A 79 1.27 -2.77 12.52
CA ARG A 79 0.93 -1.45 13.06
C ARG A 79 2.15 -0.67 13.53
N GLU A 80 3.11 -1.32 14.17
CA GLU A 80 4.36 -0.69 14.59
C GLU A 80 5.17 -0.24 13.38
N PHE A 81 5.30 -1.09 12.36
CA PHE A 81 6.01 -0.74 11.13
C PHE A 81 5.35 0.43 10.41
N ILE A 82 4.02 0.40 10.22
CA ILE A 82 3.26 1.51 9.61
C ILE A 82 3.48 2.82 10.39
N ARG A 83 3.54 2.78 11.72
CA ARG A 83 3.82 3.96 12.55
C ARG A 83 5.24 4.49 12.34
N LYS A 84 6.24 3.61 12.18
CA LYS A 84 7.64 4.02 11.91
C LYS A 84 7.84 4.63 10.52
N CYS A 85 6.99 4.27 9.55
CA CYS A 85 7.08 4.79 8.18
C CYS A 85 6.36 6.15 7.98
N ARG A 86 5.65 6.65 8.99
CA ARG A 86 4.97 7.95 8.98
C ARG A 86 5.84 9.02 9.62
#